data_AF-A0A0A9ZGJ2-F1
#
_entry.id   AF-A0A0A9ZGJ2-F1
#
_cell.length_a   1.000
_cell.length_b   1.000
_cell.length_c   1.000
_cell.angle_alpha   90.00
_cell.angle_beta   90.00
_cell.angle_gamma   90.00
#
_symmetry.space_group_name_H-M   'P 1'
#
loop_
_entity.id
_entity.type
_entity.pdbx_description
1 polymer ?
#
loop_
_entity_poly.entity_id
_entity_poly.type
_entity_poly.pdbx_seq_one_letter_code
_entity_poly.pdbx_strand_id
1 'polypeptide(L)'
;MLYTPLLAGSAVGTLESRDIVYPTRPLSRKRNFTFHQGAAIKLDSKNKIVYARPHNEEIFSDKSNRTIADSSSVNTTPNSSEGIAMQIPYDYLIVGIGAEPATFGIPGVRENVFFLKEAIDGYRIRTKLHDLFEAASLPLRIDANRSILEQQQEYE
;
A
#
# COMPACT_ATOMS: atom_id res chain seq x y z
N MET A 1 -8.27 11.95 -3.16
CA MET A 1 -8.07 11.93 -4.63
C MET A 1 -6.66 12.39 -4.91
N LEU A 2 -5.96 11.74 -5.84
CA LEU A 2 -4.57 12.01 -6.17
C LEU A 2 -4.50 12.59 -7.59
N TYR A 3 -3.75 13.66 -7.79
CA TYR A 3 -3.47 14.20 -9.12
C TYR A 3 -2.20 13.56 -9.69
N THR A 4 -2.37 12.44 -10.38
CA THR A 4 -1.26 11.60 -10.87
C THR A 4 -0.25 12.30 -11.77
N PRO A 5 -0.59 13.31 -12.60
CA PRO A 5 0.41 13.99 -13.44
C PRO A 5 1.52 14.70 -12.64
N LEU A 6 1.25 15.13 -11.40
CA LEU A 6 2.23 15.82 -10.55
C LEU A 6 2.95 14.90 -9.55
N LEU A 7 2.68 13.59 -9.60
CA LEU A 7 3.28 12.64 -8.67
C LEU A 7 4.82 12.58 -8.79
N ALA A 8 5.35 12.67 -10.01
CA ALA A 8 6.79 12.73 -10.24
C ALA A 8 7.43 13.98 -9.59
N GLY A 9 6.75 15.13 -9.63
CA GLY A 9 7.20 16.35 -8.96
C GLY A 9 7.28 16.20 -7.43
N SER A 10 6.41 15.37 -6.84
CA SER A 10 6.46 15.06 -5.41
C SER A 10 7.65 14.16 -5.05
N ALA A 11 8.03 13.22 -5.91
CA ALA A 11 9.20 12.36 -5.70
C ALA A 11 10.52 13.16 -5.71
N VAL A 12 10.62 14.16 -6.61
CA VAL A 12 11.80 15.04 -6.71
C VAL A 12 11.82 16.13 -5.61
N GLY A 13 10.68 16.39 -4.95
CA GLY A 13 10.57 17.42 -3.92
C GLY A 13 10.25 18.82 -4.45
N THR A 14 9.90 18.95 -5.72
CA THR A 14 9.38 20.20 -6.31
C THR A 14 8.02 20.58 -5.72
N LEU A 15 7.22 19.57 -5.37
CA LEU A 15 5.91 19.72 -4.73
C LEU A 15 5.84 18.85 -3.47
N GLU A 16 5.03 19.25 -2.49
CA GLU A 16 4.75 18.38 -1.36
C GLU A 16 3.68 17.35 -1.75
N SER A 17 3.73 16.15 -1.17
CA SER A 17 2.69 15.13 -1.37
C SER A 17 1.29 15.63 -1.00
N ARG A 18 1.19 16.66 -0.15
CA ARG A 18 -0.06 17.28 0.29
C ARG A 18 -0.69 18.18 -0.79
N ASP A 19 0.10 18.75 -1.69
CA ASP A 19 -0.37 19.63 -2.76
C ASP A 19 -1.02 18.86 -3.91
N ILE A 20 -0.64 17.59 -4.07
CA ILE A 20 -1.15 16.70 -5.13
C ILE A 20 -2.35 15.84 -4.67
N VAL A 21 -2.75 15.95 -3.40
CA VAL A 21 -3.88 15.19 -2.83
C VAL A 21 -5.03 16.09 -2.40
N TYR A 22 -6.24 15.65 -2.72
CA TYR A 22 -7.47 16.30 -2.28
C TYR A 22 -8.29 15.38 -1.36
N PRO A 23 -8.69 15.82 -0.16
CA PRO A 23 -9.48 15.00 0.76
C PRO A 23 -10.90 14.77 0.22
N THR A 24 -11.39 13.53 0.29
CA THR A 24 -12.75 13.16 -0.18
C THR A 24 -13.84 13.53 0.81
N ARG A 25 -13.52 13.60 2.11
CA ARG A 25 -14.50 13.85 3.19
C ARG A 25 -15.21 15.21 3.07
N PRO A 26 -14.53 16.35 2.78
CA PRO A 26 -15.23 17.62 2.55
C PRO A 26 -16.19 17.58 1.36
N LEU A 27 -15.87 16.80 0.32
CA LEU A 27 -16.73 16.64 -0.86
C LEU A 27 -18.00 15.87 -0.52
N SER A 28 -17.88 14.82 0.30
CA SER A 28 -18.99 14.00 0.81
C SER A 28 -20.04 14.84 1.56
N ARG A 29 -19.60 15.70 2.47
CA ARG A 29 -20.51 16.57 3.25
C ARG A 29 -21.25 17.60 2.40
N LYS A 30 -20.64 18.08 1.31
CA LYS A 30 -21.24 19.12 0.44
C LYS A 30 -22.25 18.58 -0.57
N ARG A 31 -22.13 17.31 -0.96
CA ARG A 31 -22.91 16.73 -2.07
C ARG A 31 -23.79 15.54 -1.66
N ASN A 32 -24.13 15.42 -0.37
CA ASN A 32 -25.07 14.41 0.15
C ASN A 32 -24.75 12.96 -0.27
N PHE A 33 -23.47 12.57 -0.30
CA PHE A 33 -23.09 11.17 -0.54
C PHE A 33 -22.35 10.59 0.67
N THR A 34 -22.62 9.32 0.97
CA THR A 34 -21.96 8.58 2.05
C THR A 34 -20.62 8.04 1.57
N PHE A 35 -19.55 8.33 2.30
CA PHE A 35 -18.21 7.83 2.02
C PHE A 35 -17.84 6.72 3.00
N HIS A 36 -17.67 5.50 2.50
CA HIS A 36 -17.16 4.36 3.25
C HIS A 36 -15.67 4.18 2.94
N GLN A 37 -14.81 4.26 3.96
CA GLN A 37 -13.38 4.02 3.81
C GLN A 37 -13.09 2.53 3.98
N GLY A 38 -12.73 1.85 2.90
CA GLY A 38 -12.44 0.42 2.90
C GLY A 38 -12.01 -0.09 1.52
N ALA A 39 -11.57 -1.34 1.48
CA ALA A 39 -11.23 -2.04 0.26
C ALA A 39 -12.38 -2.97 -0.16
N ALA A 40 -12.85 -2.86 -1.40
CA ALA A 40 -13.81 -3.82 -1.94
C ALA A 40 -13.10 -5.16 -2.21
N ILE A 41 -13.57 -6.25 -1.60
CA ILE A 41 -12.97 -7.58 -1.73
C ILE A 41 -13.68 -8.38 -2.82
N LYS A 42 -15.02 -8.38 -2.77
CA LYS A 42 -15.83 -9.28 -3.58
C LYS A 42 -17.08 -8.58 -4.09
N LEU A 43 -17.42 -8.86 -5.34
CA LEU A 43 -18.63 -8.40 -6.00
C LEU A 43 -19.58 -9.57 -6.21
N ASP A 44 -20.77 -9.49 -5.65
CA ASP A 44 -21.88 -10.37 -5.99
C ASP A 44 -22.84 -9.64 -6.94
N SER A 45 -22.80 -10.02 -8.23
CA SER A 45 -23.67 -9.45 -9.26
C SER A 45 -25.09 -10.00 -9.23
N LYS A 46 -25.32 -11.19 -8.64
CA LYS A 46 -26.64 -11.82 -8.60
C LYS A 46 -27.49 -11.19 -7.51
N ASN A 47 -26.92 -11.05 -6.31
CA ASN A 47 -27.59 -10.45 -5.17
C ASN A 47 -27.48 -8.92 -5.14
N LYS A 48 -26.68 -8.34 -6.05
CA LYS A 48 -26.36 -6.91 -6.10
C LYS A 48 -25.78 -6.37 -4.79
N ILE A 49 -24.78 -7.08 -4.27
CA ILE A 49 -24.09 -6.73 -3.02
C ILE A 49 -22.58 -6.64 -3.28
N VAL A 50 -21.96 -5.58 -2.75
CA VAL A 50 -20.50 -5.46 -2.66
C VAL A 50 -20.06 -5.77 -1.24
N TYR A 51 -19.05 -6.63 -1.11
CA TYR A 51 -18.38 -6.93 0.14
C TYR A 51 -17.13 -6.05 0.28
N ALA A 52 -17.10 -5.22 1.30
CA ALA A 52 -16.00 -4.30 1.59
C ALA A 52 -15.37 -4.57 2.96
N ARG A 53 -14.05 -4.58 2.99
CA ARG A 53 -13.24 -4.58 4.21
C ARG A 53 -13.06 -3.15 4.71
N PRO A 54 -13.47 -2.82 5.94
CA PRO A 54 -13.21 -1.49 6.50
C PRO A 54 -11.71 -1.31 6.80
N HIS A 55 -11.18 -0.09 6.68
CA HIS A 55 -9.75 0.17 6.89
C HIS A 55 -9.30 0.02 8.36
N ASN A 56 -10.23 0.08 9.31
CA ASN A 56 -9.99 -0.03 10.75
C ASN A 56 -10.24 -1.46 11.27
N GLU A 57 -9.65 -2.47 10.62
CA GLU A 57 -9.82 -3.89 10.99
C GLU A 57 -9.47 -4.16 12.47
N GLU A 58 -8.55 -3.41 13.08
CA GLU A 58 -8.16 -3.62 14.48
C GLU A 58 -9.24 -3.28 15.52
N ILE A 59 -10.26 -2.48 15.16
CA ILE A 59 -11.36 -2.11 16.07
C ILE A 59 -12.52 -3.11 15.98
N PHE A 60 -12.68 -3.78 14.85
CA PHE A 60 -13.78 -4.71 14.58
C PHE A 60 -13.40 -6.18 14.77
N SER A 61 -12.10 -6.52 14.81
CA SER A 61 -11.64 -7.82 15.31
C SER A 61 -11.75 -7.85 16.83
N ASP A 62 -12.96 -7.99 17.35
CA ASP A 62 -13.21 -8.19 18.77
C ASP A 62 -12.36 -9.39 19.25
N LYS A 63 -11.32 -9.08 20.03
CA LYS A 63 -10.52 -10.03 20.81
C LYS A 63 -11.31 -10.58 22.02
N SER A 64 -12.64 -10.63 21.95
CA SER A 64 -13.52 -11.00 23.07
C SER A 64 -13.75 -12.51 23.21
N ASN A 65 -13.31 -13.34 22.25
CA ASN A 65 -13.34 -14.80 22.36
C ASN A 65 -11.95 -15.43 22.53
N ARG A 66 -11.09 -14.84 23.39
CA ARG A 66 -10.01 -15.60 24.05
C ARG A 66 -10.50 -16.07 25.42
N THR A 67 -11.41 -17.05 25.42
CA THR A 67 -11.56 -17.94 26.57
C THR A 67 -10.64 -19.13 26.35
N ILE A 68 -9.76 -19.32 27.34
CA ILE A 68 -8.78 -20.39 27.52
C ILE A 68 -9.40 -21.76 27.22
N ALA A 69 -8.81 -22.53 26.31
CA ALA A 69 -9.03 -23.97 26.16
C ALA A 69 -7.82 -24.61 25.46
N ASP A 70 -6.88 -25.04 26.29
CA ASP A 70 -6.11 -26.28 26.26
C ASP A 70 -5.75 -27.00 24.94
N SER A 71 -4.47 -27.30 24.87
CA SER A 71 -3.76 -28.24 24.00
C SER A 71 -4.54 -29.47 23.55
N SER A 72 -4.86 -29.56 22.26
CA SER A 72 -4.87 -30.82 21.49
C SER A 72 -4.93 -30.56 19.98
N SER A 73 -4.09 -31.28 19.24
CA SER A 73 -3.87 -31.19 17.81
C SER A 73 -5.07 -31.68 16.98
N VAL A 74 -5.64 -30.81 16.14
CA VAL A 74 -6.36 -31.21 14.93
C VAL A 74 -6.02 -30.23 13.81
N ASN A 75 -5.48 -30.76 12.72
CA ASN A 75 -5.17 -30.03 11.51
C ASN A 75 -6.43 -29.37 10.94
N THR A 76 -6.50 -28.04 10.96
CA THR A 76 -7.41 -27.27 10.12
C THR A 76 -6.56 -26.40 9.21
N THR A 77 -6.72 -26.63 7.91
CA THR A 77 -6.19 -25.82 6.81
C THR A 77 -6.41 -24.31 7.07
N PRO A 78 -5.46 -23.42 6.71
CA PRO A 78 -5.61 -21.99 6.92
C PRO A 78 -6.49 -21.42 5.80
N ASN A 79 -7.78 -21.76 5.82
CA ASN A 79 -8.74 -21.24 4.86
C ASN A 79 -9.43 -20.03 5.49
N SER A 80 -9.13 -18.86 4.90
CA SER A 80 -9.93 -17.64 4.96
C SER A 80 -10.11 -17.03 6.35
N SER A 81 -9.15 -16.21 6.77
CA SER A 81 -9.46 -15.01 7.55
C SER A 81 -10.31 -14.06 6.69
N GLU A 82 -11.56 -14.45 6.43
CA GLU A 82 -12.60 -13.54 5.94
C GLU A 82 -12.89 -12.58 7.09
N GLY A 83 -12.07 -11.54 7.18
CA GLY A 83 -12.34 -10.39 8.03
C GLY A 83 -13.76 -9.90 7.79
N ILE A 84 -14.37 -9.33 8.82
CA ILE A 84 -15.76 -8.88 8.82
C ILE A 84 -16.00 -7.98 7.61
N ALA A 85 -16.67 -8.53 6.60
CA ALA A 85 -16.95 -7.84 5.35
C ALA A 85 -18.27 -7.08 5.50
N MET A 86 -18.22 -5.77 5.38
CA MET A 86 -19.40 -4.92 5.27
C MET A 86 -20.10 -5.23 3.94
N GLN A 87 -21.40 -5.49 4.01
CA GLN A 87 -22.24 -5.75 2.85
C GLN A 87 -22.94 -4.45 2.43
N ILE A 88 -22.71 -4.02 1.19
CA ILE A 88 -23.27 -2.79 0.64
C ILE A 88 -24.16 -3.16 -0.55
N PRO A 89 -25.51 -3.10 -0.41
CA PRO A 89 -26.42 -3.32 -1.53
C PRO A 89 -26.35 -2.14 -2.52
N TYR A 90 -26.54 -2.41 -3.82
CA TYR A 90 -26.53 -1.39 -4.86
C TYR A 90 -27.60 -1.62 -5.93
N ASP A 91 -28.10 -0.54 -6.51
CA ASP A 91 -28.93 -0.59 -7.72
C ASP A 91 -28.07 -0.51 -8.99
N TYR A 92 -27.14 0.44 -8.98
CA TYR A 92 -26.14 0.64 -10.02
C TYR A 92 -24.75 0.70 -9.40
N LEU A 93 -23.81 -0.04 -9.98
CA LEU A 93 -22.41 -0.07 -9.55
C LEU A 93 -21.52 0.58 -10.61
N ILE A 94 -20.78 1.60 -10.21
CA ILE A 94 -19.75 2.24 -11.03
C ILE A 94 -18.38 1.78 -10.52
N VAL A 95 -17.61 1.09 -11.36
CA VAL A 95 -16.29 0.56 -11.01
C VAL A 95 -15.20 1.52 -11.47
N GLY A 96 -14.42 2.03 -10.52
CA GLY A 96 -13.32 2.98 -10.75
C GLY A 96 -12.09 2.68 -9.90
N ILE A 97 -11.77 1.40 -9.68
CA ILE A 97 -10.68 0.96 -8.78
C ILE A 97 -9.26 1.19 -9.34
N GLY A 98 -9.13 1.48 -10.64
CA GLY A 98 -7.82 1.63 -11.28
C GLY A 98 -7.11 0.30 -11.49
N ALA A 99 -5.78 0.31 -11.38
CA ALA A 99 -4.93 -0.86 -11.62
C ALA A 99 -3.66 -0.81 -10.75
N GLU A 100 -3.16 -1.97 -10.37
CA GLU A 100 -1.88 -2.13 -9.66
C GLU A 100 -0.69 -2.19 -10.63
N PRO A 101 0.53 -1.81 -10.19
CA PRO A 101 1.71 -1.95 -11.02
C PRO A 101 2.01 -3.43 -11.32
N ALA A 102 2.15 -3.75 -12.61
CA ALA A 102 2.49 -5.09 -13.06
C ALA A 102 4.00 -5.35 -12.88
N THR A 103 4.35 -6.41 -12.16
CA THR A 103 5.77 -6.81 -11.96
C THR A 103 6.25 -7.84 -12.96
N PHE A 104 5.38 -8.24 -13.90
CA PHE A 104 5.67 -9.20 -14.99
C PHE A 104 6.32 -10.52 -14.52
N GLY A 105 6.12 -10.91 -13.25
CA GLY A 105 6.69 -12.14 -12.67
C GLY A 105 8.21 -12.10 -12.45
N ILE A 106 8.84 -10.93 -12.59
CA ILE A 106 10.29 -10.79 -12.42
C ILE A 106 10.60 -10.85 -10.92
N PRO A 107 11.42 -11.81 -10.46
CA PRO A 107 11.78 -11.92 -9.05
C PRO A 107 12.63 -10.72 -8.63
N GLY A 108 12.43 -10.21 -7.42
CA GLY A 108 13.20 -9.08 -6.89
C GLY A 108 12.61 -7.70 -7.20
N VAL A 109 11.61 -7.59 -8.09
CA VAL A 109 11.01 -6.28 -8.40
C VAL A 109 10.20 -5.74 -7.22
N ARG A 110 9.43 -6.57 -6.52
CA ARG A 110 8.64 -6.10 -5.38
C ARG A 110 9.50 -5.74 -4.17
N GLU A 111 10.64 -6.40 -4.05
CA GLU A 111 11.54 -6.27 -2.91
C GLU A 111 12.54 -5.11 -3.07
N ASN A 112 13.01 -4.85 -4.29
CA ASN A 112 14.09 -3.89 -4.55
C ASN A 112 13.67 -2.63 -5.31
N VAL A 113 12.48 -2.59 -5.91
CA VAL A 113 12.02 -1.43 -6.72
C VAL A 113 11.00 -0.60 -5.94
N PHE A 114 11.15 0.71 -6.04
CA PHE A 114 10.11 1.65 -5.65
C PHE A 114 9.16 1.89 -6.83
N PHE A 115 7.88 1.60 -6.63
CA PHE A 115 6.84 2.00 -7.58
C PHE A 115 6.57 3.51 -7.46
N LEU A 116 5.93 4.10 -8.47
CA LEU A 116 5.48 5.49 -8.44
C LEU A 116 4.00 5.54 -8.82
N LYS A 117 3.14 5.05 -7.91
CA LYS A 117 1.69 4.96 -8.15
C LYS A 117 0.91 5.83 -7.16
N GLU A 118 1.33 5.84 -5.91
CA GLU A 118 0.65 6.54 -4.82
C GLU A 118 1.49 7.70 -4.28
N ALA A 119 0.83 8.65 -3.60
CA ALA A 119 1.52 9.78 -2.97
C ALA A 119 2.57 9.34 -1.94
N ILE A 120 2.33 8.23 -1.25
CA ILE A 120 3.27 7.66 -0.28
C ILE A 120 4.56 7.16 -0.94
N ASP A 121 4.49 6.75 -2.20
CA ASP A 121 5.64 6.25 -2.92
C ASP A 121 6.66 7.36 -3.20
N GLY A 122 6.19 8.54 -3.60
CA GLY A 122 7.05 9.71 -3.80
C GLY A 122 7.81 10.09 -2.52
N TYR A 123 7.12 10.02 -1.38
CA TYR A 123 7.75 10.21 -0.07
C TYR A 123 8.83 9.15 0.21
N ARG A 124 8.52 7.87 0.00
CA ARG A 124 9.46 6.75 0.22
C ARG A 124 10.74 6.89 -0.61
N ILE A 125 10.60 7.24 -1.90
CA ILE A 125 11.75 7.44 -2.80
C ILE A 125 12.65 8.55 -2.27
N ARG A 126 12.06 9.70 -1.92
CA ARG A 126 12.82 10.86 -1.43
C ARG A 126 13.54 10.55 -0.12
N THR A 127 12.84 9.96 0.86
CA THR A 127 13.47 9.58 2.13
C THR A 127 14.62 8.60 1.90
N LYS A 128 14.42 7.57 1.07
CA LYS A 128 15.49 6.60 0.78
C LYS A 128 16.70 7.26 0.12
N LEU A 129 16.47 8.21 -0.79
CA LEU A 129 17.54 8.96 -1.44
C LEU A 129 18.34 9.80 -0.43
N HIS A 130 17.65 10.47 0.51
CA HIS A 130 18.32 11.20 1.58
C HIS A 130 19.13 10.27 2.49
N ASP A 131 18.56 9.13 2.92
CA ASP A 131 19.27 8.14 3.74
C ASP A 131 20.57 7.66 3.05
N LEU A 132 20.52 7.49 1.72
CA LEU A 132 21.68 7.11 0.93
C LEU A 132 22.73 8.21 0.86
N PHE A 133 22.33 9.47 0.76
CA PHE A 133 23.27 10.61 0.82
C PHE A 133 23.90 10.76 2.21
N GLU A 134 23.12 10.62 3.27
CA GLU A 134 23.64 10.61 4.64
C GLU A 134 24.64 9.46 4.85
N ALA A 135 24.29 8.25 4.41
CA ALA A 135 25.17 7.09 4.49
C ALA A 135 26.43 7.25 3.63
N ALA A 136 26.35 7.89 2.47
CA ALA A 136 27.50 8.16 1.60
C ALA A 136 28.44 9.22 2.19
N SER A 137 27.92 10.15 2.99
CA SER A 137 28.72 11.17 3.67
C SER A 137 29.51 10.61 4.87
N LEU A 138 29.26 9.36 5.29
CA LEU A 138 30.01 8.72 6.36
C LEU A 138 31.39 8.26 5.84
N PRO A 139 32.50 8.66 6.50
CA PRO A 139 33.85 8.36 6.02
C PRO A 139 34.14 6.84 5.97
N LEU A 140 33.51 6.04 6.83
CA LEU A 140 33.71 4.58 6.92
C LEU A 140 33.24 3.79 5.69
N ARG A 141 32.37 4.36 4.85
CA ARG A 141 31.76 3.65 3.71
C ARG A 141 32.54 3.83 2.40
N ILE A 142 33.43 4.82 2.33
CA ILE A 142 34.28 5.08 1.15
C ILE A 142 35.31 3.96 0.97
N ASP A 143 35.91 3.49 2.07
CA ASP A 143 36.95 2.45 2.03
C ASP A 143 36.41 1.07 1.63
N ALA A 144 35.19 0.74 2.09
CA ALA A 144 34.51 -0.52 1.77
C ALA A 144 33.98 -0.57 0.33
N ASN A 145 33.49 0.55 -0.21
CA ASN A 145 33.03 0.60 -1.60
C ASN A 145 34.21 0.62 -2.58
N ARG A 146 35.34 1.23 -2.21
CA ARG A 146 36.55 1.24 -3.03
C ARG A 146 37.10 -0.17 -3.26
N SER A 147 37.11 -1.00 -2.21
CA SER A 147 37.53 -2.40 -2.29
C SER A 147 36.57 -3.27 -3.10
N ILE A 148 35.25 -3.02 -3.05
CA ILE A 148 34.27 -3.72 -3.92
C ILE A 148 34.41 -3.33 -5.39
N LEU A 149 34.69 -2.05 -5.68
CA LEU A 149 34.94 -1.57 -7.05
C LEU A 149 36.26 -2.10 -7.62
N GLU A 150 37.31 -2.19 -6.79
CA GLU A 150 38.60 -2.78 -7.17
C GLU A 150 38.46 -4.27 -7.49
N GLN A 151 37.64 -5.04 -6.75
CA GLN A 151 37.35 -6.45 -7.06
C GLN A 151 36.48 -6.66 -8.31
N GLN A 152 35.69 -5.66 -8.71
CA GLN A 152 34.89 -5.74 -9.94
C GLN A 152 35.69 -5.36 -11.18
N GLN A 153 36.73 -4.51 -11.06
CA GLN A 153 37.62 -4.18 -12.18
C GLN A 153 38.65 -5.28 -12.48
N GLU A 154 38.98 -6.15 -11.53
CA GLU A 154 39.90 -7.27 -11.74
C GLU A 154 39.25 -8.48 -12.46
N TYR A 155 37.95 -8.40 -12.75
CA TYR A 155 37.16 -9.45 -13.41
C TYR A 155 36.71 -9.10 -14.84
N GLU A 156 37.12 -7.94 -15.39
CA GLU A 156 37.04 -7.61 -16.82
C GLU A 156 38.39 -7.83 -17.53
#